data_AF-A0A7C0UUI8-F1
#
_entry.id   AF-A0A7C0UUI8-F1
#
_cell.length_a   1.000
_cell.length_b   1.000
_cell.length_c   1.000
_cell.angle_alpha   90.00
_cell.angle_beta   90.00
_cell.angle_gamma   90.00
#
_symmetry.space_group_name_H-M   'P 1'
#
loop_
_entity.id
_entity.type
_entity.pdbx_description
1 polymer ?
#
loop_
_entity_poly.entity_id
_entity_poly.type
_entity_poly.pdbx_seq_one_letter_code
_entity_poly.pdbx_strand_id
1 'polypeptide(L)'
;SFVGWGIAKLYYAVGGVGRHAHIWHKILWFTHMGLAFIFIASIPFGKFWHIFSSMANIFTRNRQPKGDYVPHIEKLMERMEKDEIEKLGYEDIEDFTWRQLILLDACTRCGRCQDMCPAYATEKPLSPKFLIQDLKDYWEAKFVPKRDELISGEGAPKGEPDAQLHEDAIKADTLWACTTCMGCMEVCPVFVEHIPIILDLRRFLVFNMQVPAEATTTLKNLTNNMNTWGMNPMDRGKWLEEMDEDVPLAAEVGKGNFDVLYYVGCIGAFDARGQKVTKAMIKILKAAGTRFAVIGAEEICCGDSARKLGDEALFQMLAEQNIEMLNELGVKTILVTCPHGYNTLKHEYPKMGGNYNVVHHTQFIAELIKSGRLKLKQNGLNAVYHDSCYLGRYNGIYDEPRFVLQSAGANLVEAAKNRNKGFCCGAGGGRMWLEEHPPKINFERTDQLTATGAETIAVACPFCLTMFEEGIKNKDLEDKHKVLDIAEIVASLLE
;
A
#
# COMPACT_ATOMS: atom_id res chain seq x y z
N SER A 1 48.96 -21.36 4.04
CA SER A 1 48.66 -20.03 4.62
C SER A 1 49.85 -19.56 5.43
N PHE A 2 50.45 -18.42 5.09
CA PHE A 2 51.57 -17.81 5.83
C PHE A 2 51.16 -17.46 7.28
N VAL A 3 49.89 -17.10 7.49
CA VAL A 3 49.30 -16.88 8.83
C VAL A 3 49.32 -18.18 9.64
N GLY A 4 48.87 -19.29 9.04
CA GLY A 4 48.87 -20.60 9.71
C GLY A 4 50.27 -21.07 10.08
N TRP A 5 51.27 -20.85 9.22
CA TRP A 5 52.67 -21.17 9.50
C TRP A 5 53.25 -20.27 10.61
N GLY A 6 52.90 -18.99 10.63
CA GLY A 6 53.30 -18.06 11.70
C GLY A 6 52.71 -18.43 13.05
N ILE A 7 51.42 -18.75 13.09
CA ILE A 7 50.73 -19.24 14.31
C ILE A 7 51.36 -20.55 14.79
N ALA A 8 51.67 -21.47 13.87
CA ALA A 8 52.34 -22.72 14.23
C ALA A 8 53.73 -22.47 14.85
N LYS A 9 54.55 -21.59 14.25
CA LYS A 9 55.85 -21.22 14.83
C LYS A 9 55.73 -20.58 16.21
N LEU A 10 54.76 -19.69 16.41
CA LEU A 10 54.48 -19.09 17.71
C LEU A 10 54.06 -20.15 18.72
N TYR A 11 53.16 -21.05 18.33
CA TYR A 11 52.71 -22.18 19.15
C TYR A 11 53.87 -23.08 19.57
N TYR A 12 54.79 -23.41 18.65
CA TYR A 12 56.02 -24.14 18.98
C TYR A 12 56.94 -23.35 19.92
N ALA A 13 57.12 -22.04 19.70
CA ALA A 13 57.99 -21.19 20.49
C ALA A 13 57.52 -21.02 21.95
N VAL A 14 56.21 -21.07 22.21
CA VAL A 14 55.64 -21.02 23.57
C VAL A 14 55.46 -22.41 24.20
N GLY A 15 56.14 -23.43 23.67
CA GLY A 15 56.13 -24.78 24.23
C GLY A 15 54.88 -25.58 23.90
N GLY A 16 54.23 -25.38 22.75
CA GLY A 16 53.08 -26.16 22.26
C GLY A 16 53.37 -27.63 21.90
N VAL A 17 54.44 -28.24 22.42
CA VAL A 17 54.86 -29.61 22.10
C VAL A 17 55.06 -30.45 23.37
N GLY A 18 54.97 -31.77 23.24
CA GLY A 18 55.19 -32.70 24.36
C GLY A 18 54.14 -32.57 25.48
N ARG A 19 54.56 -32.69 26.74
CA ARG A 19 53.66 -32.62 27.91
C ARG A 19 52.89 -31.29 28.01
N HIS A 20 53.45 -30.20 27.49
CA HIS A 20 52.85 -28.87 27.50
C HIS A 20 51.75 -28.70 26.43
N ALA A 21 51.76 -29.50 25.35
CA ALA A 21 50.68 -29.49 24.36
C ALA A 21 49.32 -29.84 24.98
N HIS A 22 49.29 -30.77 25.95
CA HIS A 22 48.09 -31.11 26.70
C HIS A 22 47.59 -29.96 27.58
N ILE A 23 48.51 -29.15 28.14
CA ILE A 23 48.15 -27.96 28.93
C ILE A 23 47.53 -26.91 28.02
N TRP A 24 48.19 -26.63 26.89
CA TRP A 24 47.67 -25.70 25.88
C TRP A 24 46.31 -26.13 25.32
N HIS A 25 46.13 -27.42 25.05
CA HIS A 25 44.84 -27.96 24.64
C HIS A 25 43.76 -27.70 25.69
N LYS A 26 44.02 -27.97 26.98
CA LYS A 26 43.06 -27.69 28.06
C LYS A 26 42.73 -26.20 28.16
N ILE A 27 43.74 -25.33 28.10
CA ILE A 27 43.54 -23.87 28.12
C ILE A 27 42.65 -23.44 26.96
N LEU A 28 43.02 -23.79 25.72
CA LEU A 28 42.25 -23.42 24.53
C LEU A 28 40.82 -23.97 24.57
N TRP A 29 40.64 -25.22 25.02
CA TRP A 29 39.33 -25.84 25.17
C TRP A 29 38.44 -25.07 26.15
N PHE A 30 38.93 -24.84 27.38
CA PHE A 30 38.15 -24.14 28.41
C PHE A 30 37.95 -22.66 28.08
N THR A 31 38.92 -22.00 27.45
CA THR A 31 38.77 -20.62 26.96
C THR A 31 37.73 -20.55 25.84
N HIS A 32 37.80 -21.43 24.83
CA HIS A 32 36.80 -21.48 23.77
C HIS A 32 35.41 -21.76 24.33
N MET A 33 35.31 -22.73 25.24
CA MET A 33 34.06 -23.06 25.93
C MET A 33 33.50 -21.86 26.70
N GLY A 34 34.35 -21.16 27.47
CA GLY A 34 33.96 -19.94 28.19
C GLY A 34 33.48 -18.83 27.26
N LEU A 35 34.22 -18.55 26.19
CA LEU A 35 33.83 -17.57 25.17
C LEU A 35 32.52 -17.95 24.47
N ALA A 36 32.33 -19.22 24.15
CA ALA A 36 31.10 -19.72 23.53
C ALA A 36 29.89 -19.56 24.46
N PHE A 37 30.01 -19.94 25.74
CA PHE A 37 28.92 -19.77 26.70
C PHE A 37 28.64 -18.31 27.04
N ILE A 38 29.67 -17.46 27.14
CA ILE A 38 29.49 -16.00 27.31
C ILE A 38 28.78 -15.42 26.09
N PHE A 39 29.20 -15.81 24.87
CA PHE A 39 28.54 -15.38 23.65
C PHE A 39 27.07 -15.78 23.66
N ILE A 40 26.75 -17.06 23.89
CA ILE A 40 25.37 -17.57 23.97
C ILE A 40 24.55 -16.82 25.03
N ALA A 41 25.11 -16.64 26.23
CA ALA A 41 24.46 -15.92 27.32
C ALA A 41 24.26 -14.43 27.00
N SER A 42 25.11 -13.83 26.17
CA SER A 42 24.98 -12.43 25.74
C SER A 42 23.95 -12.22 24.64
N ILE A 43 23.53 -13.28 23.90
CA ILE A 43 22.62 -13.12 22.75
C ILE A 43 21.31 -12.40 23.12
N PRO A 44 20.60 -12.75 24.21
CA PRO A 44 19.35 -12.08 24.60
C PRO A 44 19.52 -10.61 24.97
N PHE A 45 20.74 -10.17 25.28
CA PHE A 45 21.05 -8.82 25.74
C PHE A 45 21.77 -7.98 24.67
N GLY A 46 22.26 -8.64 23.62
CA GLY A 46 23.05 -8.00 22.58
C GLY A 46 22.30 -7.84 21.27
N LYS A 47 23.00 -7.24 20.29
CA LYS A 47 22.50 -7.06 18.92
C LYS A 47 22.18 -8.40 18.23
N PHE A 48 22.66 -9.54 18.75
CA PHE A 48 22.41 -10.87 18.18
C PHE A 48 21.00 -11.40 18.41
N TRP A 49 20.21 -10.80 19.31
CA TRP A 49 18.80 -11.16 19.50
C TRP A 49 17.99 -11.11 18.18
N HIS A 50 18.36 -10.20 17.27
CA HIS A 50 17.67 -10.04 15.98
C HIS A 50 17.65 -11.32 15.14
N ILE A 51 18.60 -12.26 15.33
CA ILE A 51 18.63 -13.54 14.61
C ILE A 51 17.36 -14.33 14.94
N PHE A 52 16.99 -14.39 16.21
CA PHE A 52 15.81 -15.12 16.68
C PHE A 52 14.53 -14.36 16.37
N SER A 53 14.47 -13.05 16.63
CA SER A 53 13.28 -12.26 16.31
C SER A 53 13.01 -12.19 14.80
N SER A 54 14.04 -12.15 13.95
CA SER A 54 13.88 -12.23 12.49
C SER A 54 13.29 -13.57 12.06
N MET A 55 13.79 -14.68 12.58
CA MET A 55 13.23 -16.01 12.29
C MET A 55 11.78 -16.11 12.75
N ALA A 56 11.48 -15.64 13.97
CA ALA A 56 10.13 -15.61 14.51
C ALA A 56 9.21 -14.75 13.63
N ASN A 57 9.62 -13.53 13.27
CA ASN A 57 8.82 -12.62 12.43
C ASN A 57 8.55 -13.19 11.04
N ILE A 58 9.56 -13.82 10.40
CA ILE A 58 9.35 -14.50 9.11
C ILE A 58 8.33 -15.63 9.24
N PHE A 59 8.42 -16.42 10.31
CA PHE A 59 7.54 -17.56 10.54
C PHE A 59 6.09 -17.13 10.81
N THR A 60 5.91 -16.06 11.61
CA THR A 60 4.61 -15.54 12.07
C THR A 60 4.05 -14.41 11.20
N ARG A 61 4.72 -14.08 10.09
CA ARG A 61 4.29 -13.04 9.14
C ARG A 61 2.83 -13.20 8.72
N ASN A 62 2.15 -12.09 8.46
CA ASN A 62 0.82 -12.16 7.89
C ASN A 62 0.86 -12.85 6.51
N ARG A 63 -0.03 -13.82 6.30
CA ARG A 63 -0.22 -14.53 5.03
C ARG A 63 -1.56 -14.21 4.37
N GLN A 64 -2.38 -13.37 5.01
CA GLN A 64 -3.61 -12.86 4.43
C GLN A 64 -3.30 -11.98 3.21
N PRO A 65 -4.29 -11.73 2.33
CA PRO A 65 -4.13 -10.80 1.24
C PRO A 65 -3.56 -9.46 1.71
N LYS A 66 -2.60 -8.94 0.95
CA LYS A 66 -1.98 -7.64 1.23
C LYS A 66 -3.05 -6.56 1.18
N GLY A 67 -3.00 -5.63 2.12
CA GLY A 67 -4.04 -4.59 2.22
C GLY A 67 -5.21 -4.95 3.11
N ASP A 68 -5.18 -6.12 3.73
CA ASP A 68 -6.07 -6.42 4.84
C ASP A 68 -5.56 -5.82 6.16
N TYR A 69 -6.23 -4.78 6.66
CA TYR A 69 -5.74 -3.92 7.74
C TYR A 69 -6.58 -3.89 9.01
N VAL A 70 -7.54 -4.79 9.20
CA VAL A 70 -8.31 -4.80 10.46
C VAL A 70 -8.32 -6.19 11.10
N PRO A 71 -7.58 -6.36 12.21
CA PRO A 71 -7.85 -7.41 13.17
C PRO A 71 -9.17 -7.08 13.91
N HIS A 72 -10.11 -8.04 13.98
CA HIS A 72 -11.30 -7.99 14.85
C HIS A 72 -12.39 -6.94 14.55
N ILE A 73 -12.76 -6.77 13.27
CA ILE A 73 -13.88 -5.90 12.85
C ILE A 73 -15.14 -6.14 13.69
N GLU A 74 -15.55 -7.39 13.90
CA GLU A 74 -16.77 -7.74 14.65
C GLU A 74 -16.79 -7.18 16.08
N LYS A 75 -15.67 -7.27 16.81
CA LYS A 75 -15.57 -6.73 18.17
C LYS A 75 -15.56 -5.21 18.19
N LEU A 76 -14.99 -4.60 17.14
CA LEU A 76 -14.99 -3.16 17.00
C LEU A 76 -16.42 -2.66 16.75
N MET A 77 -17.14 -3.30 15.82
CA MET A 77 -18.53 -3.00 15.51
C MET A 77 -19.45 -3.14 16.73
N GLU A 78 -19.37 -4.27 17.45
CA GLU A 78 -20.20 -4.49 18.64
C GLU A 78 -20.00 -3.38 19.69
N ARG A 79 -18.76 -2.90 19.86
CA ARG A 79 -18.45 -1.81 20.79
C ARG A 79 -18.90 -0.45 20.26
N MET A 80 -18.80 -0.21 18.95
CA MET A 80 -19.31 1.00 18.31
C MET A 80 -20.82 1.14 18.48
N GLU A 81 -21.57 0.07 18.22
CA GLU A 81 -23.03 0.06 18.33
C GLU A 81 -23.52 0.34 19.76
N LYS A 82 -22.74 -0.07 20.76
CA LYS A 82 -23.04 0.16 22.18
C LYS A 82 -22.57 1.52 22.71
N ASP A 83 -21.92 2.34 21.87
CA ASP A 83 -21.26 3.59 22.27
C ASP A 83 -20.20 3.37 23.38
N GLU A 84 -19.57 2.18 23.38
CA GLU A 84 -18.58 1.72 24.36
C GLU A 84 -17.13 1.89 23.85
N ILE A 85 -16.94 2.76 22.84
CA ILE A 85 -15.61 3.06 22.30
C ILE A 85 -15.05 4.30 22.95
N GLU A 86 -14.28 4.08 24.00
CA GLU A 86 -13.44 5.12 24.61
C GLU A 86 -12.18 5.40 23.77
N LYS A 87 -11.80 4.48 22.87
CA LYS A 87 -10.55 4.53 22.10
C LYS A 87 -10.61 3.69 20.82
N LEU A 88 -10.09 4.26 19.73
CA LEU A 88 -9.90 3.61 18.43
C LEU A 88 -8.44 3.78 17.95
N GLY A 89 -7.84 2.71 17.43
CA GLY A 89 -6.44 2.73 16.98
C GLY A 89 -5.42 2.56 18.10
N TYR A 90 -4.15 2.82 17.80
CA TYR A 90 -3.04 2.70 18.76
C TYR A 90 -2.69 4.06 19.35
N GLU A 91 -2.97 4.24 20.64
CA GLU A 91 -2.56 5.39 21.44
C GLU A 91 -1.11 5.22 21.88
N ASP A 92 -0.75 4.01 22.28
CA ASP A 92 0.54 3.71 22.86
C ASP A 92 1.06 2.33 22.40
N ILE A 93 2.31 2.02 22.69
CA ILE A 93 2.97 0.78 22.29
C ILE A 93 2.34 -0.46 22.94
N GLU A 94 1.65 -0.31 24.08
CA GLU A 94 0.89 -1.39 24.71
C GLU A 94 -0.27 -1.90 23.86
N ASP A 95 -0.79 -1.10 22.92
CA ASP A 95 -1.84 -1.53 22.00
C ASP A 95 -1.33 -2.46 20.90
N PHE A 96 0.00 -2.56 20.75
CA PHE A 96 0.62 -3.38 19.72
C PHE A 96 0.43 -4.85 20.05
N THR A 97 0.10 -5.64 19.03
CA THR A 97 0.07 -7.09 19.15
C THR A 97 1.47 -7.63 19.49
N TRP A 98 1.53 -8.78 20.16
CA TRP A 98 2.80 -9.47 20.45
C TRP A 98 3.68 -9.66 19.19
N ARG A 99 3.06 -9.87 18.03
CA ARG A 99 3.77 -9.97 16.74
C ARG A 99 4.36 -8.63 16.31
N GLN A 100 3.62 -7.53 16.49
CA GLN A 100 4.13 -6.20 16.23
C GLN A 100 5.27 -5.83 17.17
N LEU A 101 5.28 -6.27 18.42
CA LEU A 101 6.44 -6.07 19.28
C LEU A 101 7.67 -6.87 18.78
N ILE A 102 7.50 -8.12 18.36
CA ILE A 102 8.59 -8.92 17.77
C ILE A 102 9.16 -8.28 16.50
N LEU A 103 8.32 -7.70 15.64
CA LEU A 103 8.79 -7.13 14.38
C LEU A 103 9.67 -5.89 14.57
N LEU A 104 9.50 -5.14 15.66
CA LEU A 104 10.39 -4.03 16.04
C LEU A 104 11.82 -4.54 16.25
N ASP A 105 11.96 -5.67 16.94
CA ASP A 105 13.23 -6.35 17.17
C ASP A 105 13.78 -7.06 15.93
N ALA A 106 12.92 -7.48 14.99
CA ALA A 106 13.34 -8.16 13.76
C ALA A 106 14.05 -7.22 12.77
N CYS A 107 13.90 -5.91 12.92
CA CYS A 107 14.51 -4.93 12.01
C CYS A 107 16.04 -5.03 11.99
N THR A 108 16.60 -5.36 10.82
CA THR A 108 18.06 -5.48 10.61
C THR A 108 18.75 -4.15 10.31
N ARG A 109 18.03 -3.03 10.32
CA ARG A 109 18.53 -1.66 10.05
C ARG A 109 19.25 -1.50 8.70
N CYS A 110 18.98 -2.38 7.73
CA CYS A 110 19.67 -2.43 6.43
C CYS A 110 19.34 -1.28 5.46
N GLY A 111 18.24 -0.55 5.65
CA GLY A 111 17.91 0.64 4.84
C GLY A 111 17.13 0.39 3.55
N ARG A 112 16.98 -0.86 3.08
CA ARG A 112 16.26 -1.16 1.83
C ARG A 112 14.85 -0.56 1.78
N CYS A 113 14.13 -0.60 2.89
CA CYS A 113 12.78 -0.04 2.99
C CYS A 113 12.76 1.49 2.87
N GLN A 114 13.82 2.16 3.33
CA GLN A 114 14.02 3.60 3.21
C GLN A 114 14.34 3.98 1.77
N ASP A 115 15.27 3.27 1.12
CA ASP A 115 15.67 3.53 -0.28
C ASP A 115 14.52 3.34 -1.27
N MET A 116 13.56 2.47 -0.93
CA MET A 116 12.36 2.21 -1.72
C MET A 116 11.18 3.14 -1.38
N CYS A 117 11.27 3.91 -0.29
CA CYS A 117 10.17 4.76 0.15
C CYS A 117 10.09 6.04 -0.70
N PRO A 118 8.97 6.30 -1.39
CA PRO A 118 8.82 7.52 -2.17
C PRO A 118 8.83 8.77 -1.30
N ALA A 119 8.22 8.71 -0.10
CA ALA A 119 8.18 9.82 0.83
C ALA A 119 9.60 10.23 1.27
N TYR A 120 10.43 9.27 1.66
CA TYR A 120 11.83 9.53 2.01
C TYR A 120 12.64 10.07 0.83
N ALA A 121 12.46 9.49 -0.37
CA ALA A 121 13.16 9.93 -1.58
C ALA A 121 12.82 11.38 -1.98
N THR A 122 11.67 11.88 -1.54
CA THR A 122 11.23 13.27 -1.73
C THR A 122 11.23 14.08 -0.43
N GLU A 123 12.16 13.77 0.48
CA GLU A 123 12.48 14.55 1.68
C GLU A 123 11.31 14.76 2.64
N LYS A 124 10.30 13.89 2.59
CA LYS A 124 9.20 13.86 3.57
C LYS A 124 9.72 13.22 4.87
N PRO A 125 9.10 13.52 6.04
CA PRO A 125 9.59 13.03 7.33
C PRO A 125 9.55 11.51 7.49
N LEU A 126 8.83 10.78 6.63
CA LEU A 126 8.74 9.33 6.69
C LEU A 126 9.99 8.62 6.13
N SER A 127 10.77 8.03 7.04
CA SER A 127 11.61 6.87 6.74
C SER A 127 11.04 5.62 7.41
N PRO A 128 10.66 4.57 6.65
CA PRO A 128 10.23 3.29 7.21
C PRO A 128 11.25 2.63 8.13
N LYS A 129 12.55 2.89 7.91
CA LYS A 129 13.63 2.38 8.75
C LYS A 129 13.68 3.13 10.08
N PHE A 130 13.54 4.45 10.08
CA PHE A 130 13.55 5.22 11.32
C PHE A 130 12.26 5.04 12.10
N LEU A 131 11.09 5.06 11.45
CA LEU A 131 9.80 4.71 12.09
C LEU A 131 9.89 3.46 12.98
N ILE A 132 10.47 2.36 12.48
CA ILE A 132 10.58 1.11 13.24
C ILE A 132 11.65 1.17 14.33
N GLN A 133 12.74 1.92 14.11
CA GLN A 133 13.75 2.12 15.14
C GLN A 133 13.24 3.03 16.25
N ASP A 134 12.54 4.10 15.93
CA ASP A 134 11.99 5.05 16.89
C ASP A 134 10.90 4.38 17.74
N LEU A 135 10.02 3.57 17.12
CA LEU A 135 9.07 2.71 17.84
C LEU A 135 9.75 1.69 18.76
N LYS A 136 10.87 1.11 18.30
CA LYS A 136 11.65 0.17 19.11
C LYS A 136 12.30 0.87 20.29
N ASP A 137 12.96 2.00 20.05
CA ASP A 137 13.67 2.76 21.08
C ASP A 137 12.68 3.27 22.14
N TYR A 138 11.48 3.70 21.72
CA TYR A 138 10.36 4.02 22.60
C TYR A 138 9.91 2.82 23.46
N TRP A 139 9.70 1.65 22.83
CA TRP A 139 9.34 0.42 23.56
C TRP A 139 10.41 0.01 24.58
N GLU A 140 11.68 0.07 24.19
CA GLU A 140 12.81 -0.27 25.07
C GLU A 140 12.93 0.72 26.24
N ALA A 141 12.75 2.02 26.01
CA ALA A 141 12.79 3.04 27.06
C ALA A 141 11.68 2.84 28.12
N LYS A 142 10.50 2.37 27.69
CA LYS A 142 9.33 2.19 28.57
C LYS A 142 9.32 0.86 29.34
N PHE A 143 9.76 -0.24 28.71
CA PHE A 143 9.55 -1.60 29.25
C PHE A 143 10.81 -2.41 29.51
N VAL A 144 11.93 -2.06 28.91
CA VAL A 144 13.16 -2.81 29.12
C VAL A 144 13.91 -2.14 30.27
N PRO A 145 14.04 -2.78 31.45
CA PRO A 145 14.78 -2.20 32.57
C PRO A 145 16.17 -1.85 32.05
N LYS A 146 16.56 -0.56 32.17
CA LYS A 146 17.75 0.05 31.57
C LYS A 146 18.82 -1.01 31.30
N ARG A 147 18.88 -1.48 30.05
CA ARG A 147 19.90 -2.43 29.57
C ARG A 147 21.33 -1.88 29.74
N ASP A 148 21.46 -0.64 30.22
CA ASP A 148 22.66 0.15 30.38
C ASP A 148 23.49 -0.14 31.64
N GLU A 149 22.91 -0.71 32.70
CA GLU A 149 23.69 -0.85 33.95
C GLU A 149 24.69 -2.02 33.94
N LEU A 150 24.62 -2.93 32.97
CA LEU A 150 25.51 -4.10 32.90
C LEU A 150 26.57 -4.04 31.79
N ILE A 151 26.39 -3.22 30.75
CA ILE A 151 27.37 -3.05 29.67
C ILE A 151 27.34 -1.60 29.19
N SER A 152 28.14 -0.74 29.82
CA SER A 152 28.38 0.63 29.37
C SER A 152 29.02 0.63 27.97
N GLY A 153 28.20 0.73 26.94
CA GLY A 153 28.63 0.84 25.55
C GLY A 153 27.63 1.66 24.75
N GLU A 154 28.07 2.24 23.64
CA GLU A 154 27.24 3.01 22.70
C GLU A 154 26.07 2.16 22.17
N GLY A 155 24.93 2.25 22.86
CA GLY A 155 23.74 1.45 22.59
C GLY A 155 22.58 1.64 23.57
N ALA A 156 22.67 2.62 24.47
CA ALA A 156 21.59 2.93 25.42
C ALA A 156 20.29 3.27 24.69
N PRO A 157 19.12 2.85 25.23
CA PRO A 157 17.83 3.28 24.70
C PRO A 157 17.80 4.81 24.65
N LYS A 158 17.52 5.37 23.48
CA LYS A 158 17.24 6.79 23.35
C LYS A 158 15.76 6.99 23.66
N GLY A 159 15.45 7.56 24.81
CA GLY A 159 14.06 7.87 25.17
C GLY A 159 13.89 8.15 26.65
N GLU A 160 12.87 8.94 26.97
CA GLU A 160 12.43 9.17 28.35
C GLU A 160 11.31 8.17 28.67
N PRO A 161 11.30 7.52 29.85
CA PRO A 161 10.24 6.56 30.21
C PRO A 161 8.82 7.14 30.19
N ASP A 162 8.69 8.45 30.38
CA ASP A 162 7.42 9.18 30.38
C ASP A 162 7.10 9.84 29.03
N ALA A 163 7.87 9.53 27.97
CA ALA A 163 7.63 10.04 26.62
C ALA A 163 6.25 9.58 26.11
N GLN A 164 5.62 10.41 25.27
CA GLN A 164 4.36 10.08 24.61
C GLN A 164 4.59 9.62 23.17
N LEU A 165 3.93 8.53 22.76
CA LEU A 165 4.13 7.92 21.45
C LEU A 165 3.91 8.91 20.28
N HIS A 166 2.83 9.70 20.33
CA HIS A 166 2.42 10.59 19.24
C HIS A 166 3.06 11.99 19.28
N GLU A 167 3.72 12.36 20.38
CA GLU A 167 4.38 13.66 20.55
C GLU A 167 5.91 13.53 20.41
N ASP A 168 6.50 12.56 21.12
CA ASP A 168 7.95 12.43 21.29
C ASP A 168 8.56 11.39 20.35
N ALA A 169 7.91 10.23 20.19
CA ALA A 169 8.46 9.13 19.40
C ALA A 169 8.16 9.28 17.91
N ILE A 170 6.87 9.36 17.53
CA ILE A 170 6.42 9.40 16.14
C ILE A 170 5.50 10.59 15.93
N LYS A 171 6.01 11.62 15.25
CA LYS A 171 5.22 12.79 14.86
C LYS A 171 4.12 12.44 13.86
N ALA A 172 2.97 13.11 13.98
CA ALA A 172 1.82 12.93 13.08
C ALA A 172 2.20 13.07 11.58
N ASP A 173 3.01 14.06 11.22
CA ASP A 173 3.42 14.29 9.82
C ASP A 173 4.17 13.09 9.20
N THR A 174 4.93 12.34 10.01
CA THR A 174 5.58 11.09 9.60
C THR A 174 4.54 10.04 9.19
N LEU A 175 3.44 9.96 9.94
CA LEU A 175 2.34 9.04 9.65
C LEU A 175 1.61 9.49 8.39
N TRP A 176 1.26 10.76 8.26
CA TRP A 176 0.53 11.31 7.11
C TRP A 176 1.32 11.27 5.80
N ALA A 177 2.65 11.30 5.84
CA ALA A 177 3.50 11.14 4.66
C ALA A 177 3.45 9.73 4.02
N CYS A 178 2.89 8.72 4.70
CA CYS A 178 2.76 7.38 4.14
C CYS A 178 1.71 7.32 3.02
N THR A 179 2.13 6.90 1.82
CA THR A 179 1.24 6.68 0.67
C THR A 179 0.59 5.30 0.63
N THR A 180 0.83 4.47 1.67
CA THR A 180 0.41 3.06 1.74
C THR A 180 0.72 2.28 0.46
N CYS A 181 1.87 2.53 -0.19
CA CYS A 181 2.18 1.91 -1.47
C CYS A 181 2.80 0.51 -1.35
N MET A 182 3.26 0.12 -0.14
CA MET A 182 3.88 -1.17 0.19
C MET A 182 5.29 -1.42 -0.36
N GLY A 183 5.99 -0.40 -0.87
CA GLY A 183 7.31 -0.59 -1.51
C GLY A 183 8.37 -1.00 -0.51
N CYS A 184 8.35 -0.32 0.64
CA CYS A 184 9.16 -0.60 1.80
C CYS A 184 8.96 -2.02 2.35
N MET A 185 7.72 -2.54 2.36
CA MET A 185 7.39 -3.87 2.84
C MET A 185 7.76 -4.96 1.83
N GLU A 186 7.66 -4.68 0.53
CA GLU A 186 8.01 -5.60 -0.55
C GLU A 186 9.52 -5.94 -0.57
N VAL A 187 10.38 -4.97 -0.24
CA VAL A 187 11.84 -5.15 -0.27
C VAL A 187 12.44 -5.63 1.07
N CYS A 188 11.61 -5.80 2.10
CA CYS A 188 12.08 -6.17 3.43
C CYS A 188 12.46 -7.67 3.49
N PRO A 189 13.72 -8.04 3.76
CA PRO A 189 14.15 -9.45 3.77
C PRO A 189 13.57 -10.26 4.94
N VAL A 190 13.07 -9.57 5.97
CA VAL A 190 12.54 -10.16 7.21
C VAL A 190 11.06 -9.86 7.42
N PHE A 191 10.35 -9.34 6.41
CA PHE A 191 8.90 -9.07 6.42
C PHE A 191 8.41 -8.18 7.59
N VAL A 192 9.06 -7.03 7.81
CA VAL A 192 8.60 -6.02 8.78
C VAL A 192 7.34 -5.32 8.24
N GLU A 193 6.20 -5.54 8.89
CA GLU A 193 4.88 -5.07 8.46
C GLU A 193 4.43 -3.79 9.18
N HIS A 194 4.97 -2.64 8.77
CA HIS A 194 4.76 -1.36 9.47
C HIS A 194 3.61 -0.51 8.92
N ILE A 195 3.11 -0.75 7.70
CA ILE A 195 1.94 -0.01 7.18
C ILE A 195 0.69 -0.21 8.04
N PRO A 196 0.34 -1.44 8.49
CA PRO A 196 -0.77 -1.62 9.42
C PRO A 196 -0.61 -0.80 10.71
N ILE A 197 0.60 -0.75 11.28
CA ILE A 197 0.90 0.08 12.46
C ILE A 197 0.63 1.55 12.15
N ILE A 198 1.10 2.08 11.01
CA ILE A 198 0.83 3.46 10.60
C ILE A 198 -0.68 3.74 10.52
N LEU A 199 -1.46 2.80 9.97
CA LEU A 199 -2.90 2.96 9.85
C LEU A 199 -3.59 2.96 11.22
N ASP A 200 -3.19 2.11 12.15
CA ASP A 200 -3.71 2.12 13.52
C ASP A 200 -3.32 3.38 14.30
N LEU A 201 -2.11 3.90 14.11
CA LEU A 201 -1.72 5.19 14.68
C LEU A 201 -2.54 6.35 14.08
N ARG A 202 -2.80 6.32 12.77
CA ARG A 202 -3.71 7.30 12.13
C ARG A 202 -5.14 7.20 12.65
N ARG A 203 -5.67 5.99 12.89
CA ARG A 203 -7.00 5.80 13.50
C ARG A 203 -7.10 6.50 14.85
N PHE A 204 -6.06 6.40 15.67
CA PHE A 204 -5.99 7.12 16.94
C PHE A 204 -6.01 8.64 16.75
N LEU A 205 -5.21 9.16 15.82
CA LEU A 205 -5.20 10.59 15.50
C LEU A 205 -6.58 11.08 15.01
N VAL A 206 -7.24 10.32 14.14
CA VAL A 206 -8.58 10.66 13.64
C VAL A 206 -9.62 10.66 14.75
N PHE A 207 -9.63 9.63 15.58
CA PHE A 207 -10.54 9.54 16.73
C PHE A 207 -10.40 10.73 17.69
N ASN A 208 -9.17 11.21 17.88
CA ASN A 208 -8.85 12.37 18.72
C ASN A 208 -8.91 13.72 17.97
N MET A 209 -9.49 13.77 16.76
CA MET A 209 -9.62 14.98 15.94
C MET A 209 -8.28 15.66 15.59
N GLN A 210 -7.16 14.92 15.62
CA GLN A 210 -5.83 15.37 15.23
C GLN A 210 -5.55 15.06 13.75
N VAL A 211 -6.37 15.65 12.88
CA VAL A 211 -6.39 15.35 11.43
C VAL A 211 -5.97 16.58 10.63
N PRO A 212 -5.17 16.45 9.55
CA PRO A 212 -4.92 17.54 8.62
C PRO A 212 -6.22 18.16 8.10
N ALA A 213 -6.23 19.47 7.84
CA ALA A 213 -7.45 20.21 7.49
C ALA A 213 -8.08 19.70 6.17
N GLU A 214 -7.25 19.37 5.19
CA GLU A 214 -7.66 18.86 3.89
C GLU A 214 -8.25 17.44 3.99
N ALA A 215 -7.64 16.59 4.82
CA ALA A 215 -8.18 15.28 5.17
C ALA A 215 -9.52 15.39 5.91
N THR A 216 -9.64 16.33 6.86
CA THR A 216 -10.89 16.63 7.56
C THR A 216 -12.00 17.03 6.59
N THR A 217 -11.67 17.83 5.58
CA THR A 217 -12.62 18.25 4.54
C THR A 217 -13.12 17.04 3.75
N THR A 218 -12.22 16.13 3.39
CA THR A 218 -12.56 14.90 2.66
C THR A 218 -13.44 13.97 3.48
N LEU A 219 -13.14 13.79 4.77
CA LEU A 219 -13.96 12.98 5.68
C LEU A 219 -15.37 13.59 5.82
N LYS A 220 -15.48 14.92 6.01
CA LYS A 220 -16.78 15.61 6.03
C LYS A 220 -17.56 15.43 4.74
N ASN A 221 -16.90 15.49 3.58
CA ASN A 221 -17.53 15.25 2.29
C ASN A 221 -18.11 13.84 2.19
N LEU A 222 -17.36 12.84 2.67
CA LEU A 222 -17.80 11.45 2.72
C LEU A 222 -18.98 11.27 3.68
N THR A 223 -18.95 11.87 4.86
CA THR A 223 -20.06 11.80 5.82
C THR A 223 -21.34 12.44 5.27
N ASN A 224 -21.23 13.62 4.68
CA ASN A 224 -22.41 14.41 4.31
C ASN A 224 -22.96 14.07 2.92
N ASN A 225 -22.10 13.69 1.99
CA ASN A 225 -22.46 13.51 0.58
C ASN A 225 -22.11 12.12 0.04
N MET A 226 -21.56 11.23 0.86
CA MET A 226 -21.17 9.87 0.45
C MET A 226 -20.21 9.82 -0.74
N ASN A 227 -19.45 10.91 -0.97
CA ASN A 227 -18.44 11.02 -2.01
C ASN A 227 -17.29 11.93 -1.57
N THR A 228 -16.10 11.72 -2.13
CA THR A 228 -14.90 12.45 -1.73
C THR A 228 -14.83 13.89 -2.26
N TRP A 229 -15.64 14.25 -3.27
CA TRP A 229 -15.63 15.58 -3.90
C TRP A 229 -16.56 16.59 -3.20
N GLY A 230 -17.41 16.14 -2.27
CA GLY A 230 -18.40 17.01 -1.62
C GLY A 230 -19.49 17.51 -2.58
N MET A 231 -19.64 16.85 -3.74
CA MET A 231 -20.69 17.18 -4.70
C MET A 231 -22.04 16.62 -4.26
N ASN A 232 -23.13 17.19 -4.76
CA ASN A 232 -24.47 16.70 -4.48
C ASN A 232 -24.61 15.22 -4.94
N PRO A 233 -25.07 14.29 -4.09
CA PRO A 233 -25.29 12.89 -4.47
C PRO A 233 -26.13 12.71 -5.74
N MET A 234 -27.15 13.55 -5.94
CA MET A 234 -28.02 13.50 -7.12
C MET A 234 -27.27 13.83 -8.42
N ASP A 235 -26.17 14.56 -8.34
CA ASP A 235 -25.36 14.93 -9.50
C ASP A 235 -24.48 13.78 -10.00
N ARG A 236 -24.37 12.69 -9.24
CA ARG A 236 -23.51 11.55 -9.57
C ARG A 236 -23.87 10.87 -10.90
N GLY A 237 -25.15 10.91 -11.27
CA GLY A 237 -25.65 10.36 -12.53
C GLY A 237 -25.46 11.28 -13.73
N LYS A 238 -25.09 12.56 -13.56
CA LYS A 238 -25.11 13.56 -14.65
C LYS A 238 -24.24 13.20 -15.85
N TRP A 239 -23.14 12.48 -15.65
CA TRP A 239 -22.28 12.04 -16.75
C TRP A 239 -22.99 11.11 -17.75
N LEU A 240 -24.11 10.46 -17.34
CA LEU A 240 -24.96 9.66 -18.22
C LEU A 240 -25.62 10.51 -19.31
N GLU A 241 -25.94 11.78 -19.02
CA GLU A 241 -26.55 12.71 -19.99
C GLU A 241 -25.60 13.06 -21.14
N GLU A 242 -24.30 12.91 -20.92
CA GLU A 242 -23.25 13.14 -21.91
C GLU A 242 -22.87 11.87 -22.71
N MET A 243 -23.64 10.79 -22.55
CA MET A 243 -23.47 9.56 -23.32
C MET A 243 -24.38 9.58 -24.54
N ASP A 244 -23.81 9.31 -25.72
CA ASP A 244 -24.56 9.25 -26.99
C ASP A 244 -25.55 8.07 -27.05
N GLU A 245 -25.36 7.09 -26.17
CA GLU A 245 -26.12 5.85 -26.17
C GLU A 245 -26.54 5.47 -24.75
N ASP A 246 -27.71 4.85 -24.65
CA ASP A 246 -28.32 4.45 -23.37
C ASP A 246 -27.41 3.52 -22.54
N VAL A 247 -27.32 3.79 -21.24
CA VAL A 247 -26.47 3.06 -20.30
C VAL A 247 -27.39 2.41 -19.27
N PRO A 248 -27.48 1.06 -19.22
CA PRO A 248 -28.46 0.39 -18.39
C PRO A 248 -28.25 0.68 -16.89
N LEU A 249 -29.30 1.15 -16.21
CA LEU A 249 -29.30 1.30 -14.75
C LEU A 249 -29.71 0.01 -14.07
N ALA A 250 -29.00 -0.38 -13.01
CA ALA A 250 -29.23 -1.65 -12.31
C ALA A 250 -30.65 -1.76 -11.73
N ALA A 251 -31.20 -0.64 -11.24
CA ALA A 251 -32.57 -0.54 -10.75
C ALA A 251 -33.62 -0.78 -11.84
N GLU A 252 -33.37 -0.33 -13.07
CA GLU A 252 -34.29 -0.45 -14.21
C GLU A 252 -34.21 -1.83 -14.88
N VAL A 253 -32.98 -2.34 -15.03
CA VAL A 253 -32.71 -3.67 -15.60
C VAL A 253 -33.27 -4.77 -14.69
N GLY A 254 -33.21 -4.55 -13.37
CA GLY A 254 -33.71 -5.48 -12.37
C GLY A 254 -32.72 -6.59 -12.02
N LYS A 255 -32.91 -7.16 -10.82
CA LYS A 255 -32.05 -8.17 -10.22
C LYS A 255 -31.82 -9.37 -11.14
N GLY A 256 -30.56 -9.70 -11.41
CA GLY A 256 -30.16 -10.89 -12.19
C GLY A 256 -30.25 -10.76 -13.70
N ASN A 257 -30.66 -9.60 -14.22
CA ASN A 257 -30.77 -9.35 -15.66
C ASN A 257 -29.49 -8.74 -16.29
N PHE A 258 -28.45 -8.52 -15.50
CA PHE A 258 -27.10 -8.16 -15.94
C PHE A 258 -26.06 -9.14 -15.39
N ASP A 259 -24.97 -9.35 -16.13
CA ASP A 259 -23.86 -10.24 -15.74
C ASP A 259 -22.80 -9.51 -14.90
N VAL A 260 -22.62 -8.22 -15.16
CA VAL A 260 -21.57 -7.39 -14.58
C VAL A 260 -22.15 -6.07 -14.10
N LEU A 261 -21.91 -5.70 -12.84
CA LEU A 261 -22.10 -4.34 -12.38
C LEU A 261 -20.81 -3.55 -12.62
N TYR A 262 -20.86 -2.49 -13.42
CA TYR A 262 -19.76 -1.54 -13.51
C TYR A 262 -19.89 -0.51 -12.38
N TYR A 263 -19.02 -0.62 -11.38
CA TYR A 263 -18.94 0.30 -10.26
C TYR A 263 -18.04 1.48 -10.64
N VAL A 264 -18.65 2.63 -10.86
CA VAL A 264 -18.03 3.83 -11.45
C VAL A 264 -17.12 4.52 -10.45
N GLY A 265 -17.53 4.55 -9.19
CA GLY A 265 -16.81 5.20 -8.10
C GLY A 265 -16.81 6.72 -8.21
N CYS A 266 -16.20 7.38 -7.21
CA CYS A 266 -16.25 8.84 -7.11
C CYS A 266 -15.54 9.57 -8.27
N ILE A 267 -14.33 9.13 -8.66
CA ILE A 267 -13.62 9.77 -9.80
C ILE A 267 -14.39 9.60 -11.09
N GLY A 268 -14.84 8.36 -11.36
CA GLY A 268 -15.52 8.07 -12.62
C GLY A 268 -16.82 8.84 -12.81
N ALA A 269 -17.45 9.25 -11.71
CA ALA A 269 -18.73 9.97 -11.72
C ALA A 269 -18.57 11.49 -11.69
N PHE A 270 -17.61 12.02 -10.93
CA PHE A 270 -17.55 13.44 -10.61
C PHE A 270 -16.36 14.19 -11.24
N ASP A 271 -15.24 13.53 -11.47
CA ASP A 271 -14.07 14.17 -12.04
C ASP A 271 -14.11 14.10 -13.58
N ALA A 272 -13.95 15.23 -14.26
CA ALA A 272 -14.08 15.32 -15.71
C ALA A 272 -13.05 14.44 -16.45
N ARG A 273 -11.86 14.23 -15.88
CA ARG A 273 -10.86 13.34 -16.45
C ARG A 273 -11.23 11.87 -16.24
N GLY A 274 -11.70 11.53 -15.05
CA GLY A 274 -12.25 10.23 -14.68
C GLY A 274 -13.44 9.81 -15.53
N GLN A 275 -14.35 10.74 -15.80
CA GLN A 275 -15.52 10.50 -16.66
C GLN A 275 -15.09 10.04 -18.06
N LYS A 276 -14.00 10.57 -18.64
CA LYS A 276 -13.48 10.07 -19.93
C LYS A 276 -13.13 8.57 -19.88
N VAL A 277 -12.52 8.11 -18.78
CA VAL A 277 -12.22 6.69 -18.54
C VAL A 277 -13.51 5.88 -18.38
N THR A 278 -14.50 6.40 -17.63
CA THR A 278 -15.82 5.79 -17.49
C THR A 278 -16.50 5.58 -18.84
N LYS A 279 -16.55 6.62 -19.67
CA LYS A 279 -17.14 6.57 -21.01
C LYS A 279 -16.39 5.59 -21.92
N ALA A 280 -15.06 5.58 -21.86
CA ALA A 280 -14.23 4.63 -22.60
C ALA A 280 -14.52 3.18 -22.21
N MET A 281 -14.63 2.89 -20.90
CA MET A 281 -14.96 1.56 -20.42
C MET A 281 -16.36 1.13 -20.88
N ILE A 282 -17.36 2.02 -20.86
CA ILE A 282 -18.71 1.72 -21.36
C ILE A 282 -18.69 1.38 -22.85
N LYS A 283 -17.95 2.14 -23.66
CA LYS A 283 -17.78 1.83 -25.10
C LYS A 283 -17.21 0.44 -25.31
N ILE A 284 -16.22 0.03 -24.50
CA ILE A 284 -15.64 -1.31 -24.55
C ILE A 284 -16.67 -2.38 -24.16
N LEU A 285 -17.43 -2.17 -23.08
CA LEU A 285 -18.45 -3.12 -22.63
C LEU A 285 -19.51 -3.36 -23.70
N LYS A 286 -19.95 -2.28 -24.36
CA LYS A 286 -20.91 -2.33 -25.46
C LYS A 286 -20.36 -3.02 -26.70
N ALA A 287 -19.16 -2.65 -27.14
CA ALA A 287 -18.50 -3.29 -28.28
C ALA A 287 -18.29 -4.79 -28.08
N ALA A 288 -18.04 -5.23 -26.84
CA ALA A 288 -17.93 -6.63 -26.48
C ALA A 288 -19.28 -7.36 -26.31
N GLY A 289 -20.42 -6.66 -26.41
CA GLY A 289 -21.76 -7.19 -26.16
C GLY A 289 -21.95 -7.67 -24.72
N THR A 290 -21.31 -7.02 -23.75
CA THR A 290 -21.41 -7.39 -22.33
C THR A 290 -22.76 -6.94 -21.78
N ARG A 291 -23.49 -7.82 -21.07
CA ARG A 291 -24.69 -7.43 -20.33
C ARG A 291 -24.26 -6.79 -19.01
N PHE A 292 -24.17 -5.47 -18.99
CA PHE A 292 -23.75 -4.72 -17.81
C PHE A 292 -24.83 -3.74 -17.35
N ALA A 293 -24.70 -3.29 -16.11
CA ALA A 293 -25.45 -2.15 -15.58
C ALA A 293 -24.54 -1.27 -14.70
N VAL A 294 -24.96 -0.03 -14.46
CA VAL A 294 -24.38 0.88 -13.47
C VAL A 294 -25.42 1.21 -12.40
N ILE A 295 -25.01 1.62 -11.20
CA ILE A 295 -25.96 2.01 -10.14
C ILE A 295 -26.58 3.40 -10.44
N GLY A 296 -25.79 4.33 -10.97
CA GLY A 296 -26.25 5.70 -11.25
C GLY A 296 -26.17 6.60 -10.01
N ALA A 297 -27.23 7.39 -9.76
CA ALA A 297 -27.24 8.39 -8.69
C ALA A 297 -27.16 7.81 -7.28
N GLU A 298 -27.63 6.56 -7.08
CA GLU A 298 -27.63 5.89 -5.78
C GLU A 298 -26.25 5.31 -5.40
N GLU A 299 -25.27 5.34 -6.30
CA GLU A 299 -23.93 4.83 -5.99
C GLU A 299 -23.27 5.71 -4.92
N ILE A 300 -22.66 5.10 -3.91
CA ILE A 300 -21.89 5.81 -2.88
C ILE A 300 -20.39 5.54 -3.02
N CYS A 301 -19.56 6.14 -2.18
CA CYS A 301 -18.11 5.89 -2.19
C CYS A 301 -17.80 4.47 -1.69
N CYS A 302 -16.80 3.81 -2.28
CA CYS A 302 -16.33 2.49 -1.81
C CYS A 302 -15.72 2.50 -0.40
N GLY A 303 -15.33 3.67 0.12
CA GLY A 303 -14.78 3.84 1.47
C GLY A 303 -13.25 3.84 1.60
N ASP A 304 -12.49 3.57 0.53
CA ASP A 304 -11.01 3.51 0.58
C ASP A 304 -10.38 4.72 1.30
N SER A 305 -10.76 5.94 0.90
CA SER A 305 -10.23 7.17 1.49
C SER A 305 -10.49 7.28 3.00
N ALA A 306 -11.70 6.97 3.47
CA ALA A 306 -12.02 6.99 4.91
C ALA A 306 -11.08 6.04 5.66
N ARG A 307 -10.97 4.81 5.17
CA ARG A 307 -10.14 3.77 5.80
C ARG A 307 -8.66 4.11 5.81
N LYS A 308 -8.12 4.64 4.71
CA LYS A 308 -6.67 4.97 4.65
C LYS A 308 -6.32 6.24 5.42
N LEU A 309 -7.28 7.16 5.59
CA LEU A 309 -7.13 8.31 6.46
C LEU A 309 -7.25 7.93 7.95
N GLY A 310 -7.92 6.84 8.28
CA GLY A 310 -8.04 6.33 9.66
C GLY A 310 -9.44 6.48 10.24
N ASP A 311 -10.43 6.93 9.48
CA ASP A 311 -11.82 6.96 9.90
C ASP A 311 -12.48 5.60 9.66
N GLU A 312 -12.24 4.67 10.59
CA GLU A 312 -12.75 3.29 10.48
C GLU A 312 -14.27 3.23 10.62
N ALA A 313 -14.86 4.12 11.43
CA ALA A 313 -16.31 4.19 11.62
C ALA A 313 -17.03 4.59 10.33
N LEU A 314 -16.55 5.66 9.69
CA LEU A 314 -17.07 6.10 8.40
C LEU A 314 -16.87 5.05 7.31
N PHE A 315 -15.72 4.36 7.31
CA PHE A 315 -15.49 3.26 6.38
C PHE A 315 -16.54 2.14 6.54
N GLN A 316 -16.80 1.69 7.77
CA GLN A 316 -17.77 0.62 8.03
C GLN A 316 -19.17 1.01 7.59
N MET A 317 -19.64 2.20 7.97
CA MET A 317 -20.94 2.71 7.54
C MET A 317 -21.09 2.73 6.01
N LEU A 318 -20.08 3.24 5.29
CA LEU A 318 -20.08 3.26 3.82
C LEU A 318 -20.07 1.84 3.25
N ALA A 319 -19.29 0.93 3.82
CA ALA A 319 -19.18 -0.43 3.33
C ALA A 319 -20.47 -1.22 3.55
N GLU A 320 -21.09 -1.12 4.72
CA GLU A 320 -22.36 -1.77 5.03
C GLU A 320 -23.47 -1.34 4.08
N GLN A 321 -23.63 -0.02 3.87
CA GLN A 321 -24.62 0.51 2.92
C GLN A 321 -24.36 0.02 1.49
N ASN A 322 -23.10 0.01 1.05
CA ASN A 322 -22.77 -0.55 -0.26
C ASN A 322 -23.10 -2.05 -0.33
N ILE A 323 -22.78 -2.83 0.71
CA ILE A 323 -23.01 -4.28 0.75
C ILE A 323 -24.50 -4.59 0.69
N GLU A 324 -25.32 -3.87 1.46
CA GLU A 324 -26.77 -3.99 1.45
C GLU A 324 -27.33 -3.75 0.04
N MET A 325 -27.03 -2.58 -0.54
CA MET A 325 -27.45 -2.21 -1.90
C MET A 325 -27.00 -3.24 -2.95
N LEU A 326 -25.73 -3.65 -2.94
CA LEU A 326 -25.19 -4.61 -3.90
C LEU A 326 -25.88 -5.99 -3.78
N ASN A 327 -26.21 -6.41 -2.56
CA ASN A 327 -26.92 -7.66 -2.30
C ASN A 327 -28.39 -7.60 -2.75
N GLU A 328 -29.06 -6.47 -2.53
CA GLU A 328 -30.42 -6.21 -3.01
C GLU A 328 -30.48 -6.30 -4.53
N LEU A 329 -29.55 -5.63 -5.22
CA LEU A 329 -29.37 -5.68 -6.68
C LEU A 329 -28.93 -7.07 -7.20
N GLY A 330 -28.55 -8.00 -6.31
CA GLY A 330 -28.15 -9.36 -6.66
C GLY A 330 -26.84 -9.44 -7.44
N VAL A 331 -25.93 -8.50 -7.17
CA VAL A 331 -24.67 -8.35 -7.88
C VAL A 331 -23.75 -9.52 -7.55
N LYS A 332 -23.20 -10.16 -8.59
CA LYS A 332 -22.21 -11.24 -8.45
C LYS A 332 -20.82 -10.80 -8.87
N THR A 333 -20.72 -10.15 -10.02
CA THR A 333 -19.47 -9.65 -10.58
C THR A 333 -19.48 -8.13 -10.55
N ILE A 334 -18.44 -7.54 -9.96
CA ILE A 334 -18.23 -6.09 -9.95
C ILE A 334 -17.00 -5.78 -10.78
N LEU A 335 -17.19 -4.98 -11.82
CA LEU A 335 -16.13 -4.40 -12.61
C LEU A 335 -15.75 -3.03 -12.03
N VAL A 336 -14.46 -2.77 -11.88
CA VAL A 336 -13.93 -1.47 -11.43
C VAL A 336 -12.78 -0.99 -12.29
N THR A 337 -12.70 0.33 -12.48
CA THR A 337 -11.55 1.00 -13.12
C THR A 337 -10.49 1.47 -12.13
N CYS A 338 -10.83 1.55 -10.85
CA CYS A 338 -9.94 2.01 -9.80
C CYS A 338 -9.33 0.85 -8.99
N PRO A 339 -8.00 0.68 -8.93
CA PRO A 339 -7.35 -0.32 -8.09
C PRO A 339 -7.60 -0.17 -6.59
N HIS A 340 -7.94 1.04 -6.13
CA HIS A 340 -8.29 1.30 -4.73
C HIS A 340 -9.64 0.66 -4.40
N GLY A 341 -10.67 0.99 -5.19
CA GLY A 341 -11.98 0.34 -5.11
C GLY A 341 -11.89 -1.17 -5.33
N TYR A 342 -11.03 -1.63 -6.25
CA TYR A 342 -10.75 -3.05 -6.43
C TYR A 342 -10.29 -3.71 -5.13
N ASN A 343 -9.28 -3.13 -4.46
CA ASN A 343 -8.75 -3.68 -3.22
C ASN A 343 -9.79 -3.69 -2.11
N THR A 344 -10.54 -2.59 -1.95
CA THR A 344 -11.55 -2.45 -0.92
C THR A 344 -12.71 -3.42 -1.11
N LEU A 345 -13.31 -3.45 -2.29
CA LEU A 345 -14.43 -4.36 -2.59
C LEU A 345 -14.00 -5.84 -2.53
N LYS A 346 -12.74 -6.16 -2.90
CA LYS A 346 -12.26 -7.54 -2.99
C LYS A 346 -11.77 -8.12 -1.68
N HIS A 347 -11.04 -7.34 -0.87
CA HIS A 347 -10.34 -7.86 0.32
C HIS A 347 -10.90 -7.33 1.64
N GLU A 348 -11.53 -6.15 1.61
CA GLU A 348 -12.01 -5.49 2.81
C GLU A 348 -13.49 -5.76 3.08
N TYR A 349 -14.33 -5.76 2.04
CA TYR A 349 -15.77 -6.03 2.15
C TYR A 349 -16.14 -7.46 2.59
N PRO A 350 -15.40 -8.53 2.21
CA PRO A 350 -15.73 -9.90 2.63
C PRO A 350 -15.81 -10.08 4.16
N LYS A 351 -15.08 -9.25 4.91
CA LYS A 351 -15.09 -9.27 6.38
C LYS A 351 -16.37 -8.74 7.01
N MET A 352 -17.18 -8.04 6.22
CA MET A 352 -18.49 -7.52 6.60
C MET A 352 -19.60 -8.26 5.81
N GLY A 353 -19.30 -9.44 5.26
CA GLY A 353 -20.25 -10.27 4.51
C GLY A 353 -20.38 -9.94 3.02
N GLY A 354 -19.74 -8.87 2.53
CA GLY A 354 -19.77 -8.47 1.12
C GLY A 354 -18.84 -9.31 0.24
N ASN A 355 -19.36 -10.41 -0.31
CA ASN A 355 -18.58 -11.36 -1.11
C ASN A 355 -18.93 -11.27 -2.60
N TYR A 356 -18.06 -10.65 -3.39
CA TYR A 356 -18.27 -10.42 -4.82
C TYR A 356 -17.07 -10.89 -5.65
N ASN A 357 -17.33 -11.28 -6.91
CA ASN A 357 -16.28 -11.47 -7.90
C ASN A 357 -15.85 -10.09 -8.44
N VAL A 358 -14.88 -9.46 -7.78
CA VAL A 358 -14.37 -8.14 -8.18
C VAL A 358 -13.27 -8.30 -9.23
N VAL A 359 -13.47 -7.66 -10.39
CA VAL A 359 -12.56 -7.71 -11.53
C VAL A 359 -12.10 -6.30 -11.89
N HIS A 360 -10.80 -6.12 -12.06
CA HIS A 360 -10.27 -4.84 -12.51
C HIS A 360 -10.38 -4.73 -14.03
N HIS A 361 -10.61 -3.52 -14.55
CA HIS A 361 -10.83 -3.30 -15.99
C HIS A 361 -9.71 -3.86 -16.87
N THR A 362 -8.45 -3.82 -16.43
CA THR A 362 -7.34 -4.43 -17.19
C THR A 362 -7.46 -5.95 -17.33
N GLN A 363 -7.93 -6.63 -16.27
CA GLN A 363 -8.16 -8.09 -16.29
C GLN A 363 -9.36 -8.42 -17.18
N PHE A 364 -10.44 -7.63 -17.04
CA PHE A 364 -11.66 -7.80 -17.82
C PHE A 364 -11.40 -7.60 -19.32
N ILE A 365 -10.73 -6.51 -19.70
CA ILE A 365 -10.36 -6.24 -21.09
C ILE A 365 -9.44 -7.35 -21.64
N ALA A 366 -8.46 -7.80 -20.84
CA ALA A 366 -7.59 -8.91 -21.24
C ALA A 366 -8.40 -10.19 -21.54
N GLU A 367 -9.41 -10.51 -20.73
CA GLU A 367 -10.31 -11.65 -20.96
C GLU A 367 -11.15 -11.47 -22.23
N LEU A 368 -11.71 -10.28 -22.45
CA LEU A 368 -12.49 -9.97 -23.65
C LEU A 368 -11.67 -10.14 -24.94
N ILE A 369 -10.39 -9.71 -24.92
CA ILE A 369 -9.47 -9.90 -26.05
C ILE A 369 -9.15 -11.39 -26.23
N LYS A 370 -8.79 -12.10 -25.15
CA LYS A 370 -8.43 -13.54 -25.22
C LYS A 370 -9.58 -14.41 -25.71
N SER A 371 -10.82 -14.07 -25.36
CA SER A 371 -12.02 -14.78 -25.80
C SER A 371 -12.47 -14.40 -27.23
N GLY A 372 -11.83 -13.41 -27.85
CA GLY A 372 -12.20 -12.91 -29.18
C GLY A 372 -13.47 -12.06 -29.21
N ARG A 373 -14.05 -11.73 -28.05
CA ARG A 373 -15.20 -10.83 -27.92
C ARG A 373 -14.86 -9.37 -28.17
N LEU A 374 -13.58 -9.01 -28.05
CA LEU A 374 -13.07 -7.68 -28.35
C LEU A 374 -11.94 -7.79 -29.36
N LYS A 375 -12.09 -7.13 -30.50
CA LYS A 375 -11.06 -7.00 -31.54
C LYS A 375 -10.58 -5.57 -31.60
N LEU A 376 -9.27 -5.40 -31.73
CA LEU A 376 -8.62 -4.10 -31.71
C LEU A 376 -7.86 -3.88 -33.01
N LYS A 377 -7.98 -2.67 -33.54
CA LYS A 377 -7.05 -2.14 -34.54
C LYS A 377 -5.67 -1.96 -33.87
N GLN A 378 -4.60 -2.11 -34.63
CA GLN A 378 -3.25 -1.87 -34.15
C GLN A 378 -2.83 -0.44 -34.50
N ASN A 379 -2.23 0.29 -33.55
CA ASN A 379 -1.81 1.69 -33.77
C ASN A 379 -0.31 1.95 -33.60
N GLY A 380 0.51 0.95 -33.23
CA GLY A 380 1.95 1.13 -33.07
C GLY A 380 2.36 2.09 -31.94
N LEU A 381 1.46 2.40 -31.00
CA LEU A 381 1.66 3.39 -29.94
C LEU A 381 2.96 3.13 -29.15
N ASN A 382 3.84 4.12 -29.05
CA ASN A 382 5.01 4.05 -28.17
C ASN A 382 4.61 4.43 -26.73
N ALA A 383 4.64 3.46 -25.82
CA ALA A 383 4.11 3.66 -24.47
C ALA A 383 5.02 3.11 -23.37
N VAL A 384 5.01 3.76 -22.21
CA VAL A 384 5.53 3.24 -20.95
C VAL A 384 4.36 2.96 -20.02
N TYR A 385 4.35 1.79 -19.37
CA TYR A 385 3.31 1.46 -18.39
C TYR A 385 3.74 1.83 -16.96
N HIS A 386 2.85 2.48 -16.22
CA HIS A 386 3.01 2.68 -14.78
C HIS A 386 2.27 1.60 -13.97
N ASP A 387 3.04 0.80 -13.23
CA ASP A 387 2.52 -0.18 -12.28
C ASP A 387 1.90 0.50 -11.04
N SER A 388 0.57 0.62 -11.02
CA SER A 388 -0.17 1.12 -9.84
C SER A 388 0.08 0.22 -8.63
N CYS A 389 0.29 0.86 -7.46
CA CYS A 389 0.63 0.15 -6.22
C CYS A 389 -0.44 -0.87 -5.84
N TYR A 390 -1.71 -0.45 -5.83
CA TYR A 390 -2.86 -1.27 -5.43
C TYR A 390 -3.17 -2.38 -6.45
N LEU A 391 -2.85 -2.18 -7.74
CA LEU A 391 -3.02 -3.23 -8.74
C LEU A 391 -1.88 -4.26 -8.69
N GLY A 392 -0.64 -3.77 -8.65
CA GLY A 392 0.56 -4.59 -8.66
C GLY A 392 0.94 -5.16 -7.29
N ARG A 393 1.40 -4.32 -6.36
CA ARG A 393 1.99 -4.79 -5.08
C ARG A 393 0.98 -5.48 -4.18
N TYR A 394 -0.25 -4.98 -4.15
CA TYR A 394 -1.33 -5.53 -3.33
C TYR A 394 -1.98 -6.76 -3.99
N ASN A 395 -2.19 -6.71 -5.29
CA ASN A 395 -3.04 -7.69 -5.99
C ASN A 395 -2.32 -8.60 -6.98
N GLY A 396 -1.02 -8.40 -7.20
CA GLY A 396 -0.19 -9.23 -8.07
C GLY A 396 -0.46 -9.07 -9.57
N ILE A 397 -1.25 -8.07 -9.96
CA ILE A 397 -1.69 -7.87 -11.35
C ILE A 397 -0.65 -6.97 -12.05
N TYR A 398 0.19 -7.59 -12.85
CA TYR A 398 1.24 -6.92 -13.62
C TYR A 398 1.17 -7.25 -15.11
N ASP A 399 0.70 -8.44 -15.47
CA ASP A 399 0.81 -8.94 -16.83
C ASP A 399 -0.42 -8.58 -17.67
N GLU A 400 -1.62 -8.54 -17.08
CA GLU A 400 -2.85 -8.18 -17.78
C GLU A 400 -2.81 -6.76 -18.39
N PRO A 401 -2.37 -5.71 -17.67
CA PRO A 401 -2.22 -4.37 -18.27
C PRO A 401 -1.27 -4.37 -19.48
N ARG A 402 -0.15 -5.10 -19.37
CA ARG A 402 0.85 -5.21 -20.44
C ARG A 402 0.31 -5.98 -21.64
N PHE A 403 -0.40 -7.08 -21.39
CA PHE A 403 -1.04 -7.88 -22.42
C PHE A 403 -2.07 -7.06 -23.22
N VAL A 404 -2.88 -6.24 -22.54
CA VAL A 404 -3.85 -5.36 -23.21
C VAL A 404 -3.14 -4.34 -24.11
N LEU A 405 -2.11 -3.66 -23.59
CA LEU A 405 -1.32 -2.70 -24.37
C LEU A 405 -0.64 -3.35 -25.58
N GLN A 406 -0.03 -4.53 -25.41
CA GLN A 406 0.59 -5.27 -26.51
C GLN A 406 -0.44 -5.73 -27.55
N SER A 407 -1.64 -6.14 -27.12
CA SER A 407 -2.73 -6.55 -28.01
C SER A 407 -3.27 -5.36 -28.84
N ALA A 408 -3.17 -4.15 -28.31
CA ALA A 408 -3.42 -2.90 -29.03
C ALA A 408 -2.29 -2.53 -30.02
N GLY A 409 -1.23 -3.33 -30.11
CA GLY A 409 -0.08 -3.09 -30.97
C GLY A 409 0.90 -2.06 -30.41
N ALA A 410 0.89 -1.80 -29.10
CA ALA A 410 1.81 -0.84 -28.49
C ALA A 410 3.25 -1.36 -28.47
N ASN A 411 4.19 -0.49 -28.84
CA ASN A 411 5.61 -0.62 -28.57
C ASN A 411 5.86 -0.26 -27.10
N LEU A 412 5.75 -1.27 -26.22
CA LEU A 412 5.87 -1.07 -24.78
C LEU A 412 7.34 -1.00 -24.34
N VAL A 413 7.73 0.12 -23.75
CA VAL A 413 9.01 0.26 -23.03
C VAL A 413 8.79 0.19 -21.52
N GLU A 414 9.76 -0.36 -20.80
CA GLU A 414 9.70 -0.48 -19.34
C GLU A 414 10.60 0.56 -18.68
N ALA A 415 10.07 1.28 -17.69
CA ALA A 415 10.89 2.13 -16.84
C ALA A 415 11.83 1.28 -15.97
N ALA A 416 12.98 1.83 -15.56
CA ALA A 416 13.95 1.12 -14.72
C ALA A 416 13.36 0.59 -13.40
N LYS A 417 12.45 1.38 -12.80
CA LYS A 417 11.64 1.00 -11.64
C LYS A 417 10.24 0.61 -12.12
N ASN A 418 10.02 -0.69 -12.33
CA ASN A 418 8.75 -1.29 -12.78
C ASN A 418 8.33 -2.45 -11.87
N ARG A 419 7.13 -2.99 -12.13
CA ARG A 419 6.50 -4.10 -11.42
C ARG A 419 6.52 -3.87 -9.90
N ASN A 420 6.97 -4.85 -9.12
CA ASN A 420 7.03 -4.75 -7.66
C ASN A 420 8.08 -3.73 -7.16
N LYS A 421 8.97 -3.27 -8.04
CA LYS A 421 9.94 -2.17 -7.79
C LYS A 421 9.46 -0.83 -8.34
N GLY A 422 8.20 -0.72 -8.78
CA GLY A 422 7.61 0.53 -9.27
C GLY A 422 7.62 1.62 -8.19
N PHE A 423 8.00 2.83 -8.57
CA PHE A 423 7.97 4.00 -7.69
C PHE A 423 6.56 4.60 -7.68
N CYS A 424 6.08 5.03 -6.50
CA CYS A 424 4.68 5.45 -6.29
C CYS A 424 4.32 6.72 -7.07
N CYS A 425 3.06 6.88 -7.46
CA CYS A 425 2.54 8.15 -8.00
C CYS A 425 2.32 9.23 -6.93
N GLY A 426 2.24 8.87 -5.64
CA GLY A 426 2.07 9.82 -4.53
C GLY A 426 0.65 9.88 -3.94
N ALA A 427 -0.38 9.50 -4.67
CA ALA A 427 -1.79 9.71 -4.25
C ALA A 427 -2.37 8.67 -3.27
N GLY A 428 -1.73 7.51 -3.09
CA GLY A 428 -2.26 6.46 -2.21
C GLY A 428 -2.28 6.84 -0.73
N GLY A 429 -2.98 6.07 0.10
CA GLY A 429 -2.94 6.28 1.55
C GLY A 429 -3.68 7.54 2.01
N GLY A 430 -4.66 8.00 1.23
CA GLY A 430 -5.38 9.27 1.45
C GLY A 430 -4.65 10.50 0.91
N ARG A 431 -3.41 10.38 0.42
CA ARG A 431 -2.59 11.52 -0.04
C ARG A 431 -3.13 12.24 -1.27
N MET A 432 -4.04 11.64 -2.04
CA MET A 432 -4.80 12.32 -3.10
C MET A 432 -5.48 13.61 -2.60
N TRP A 433 -5.82 13.67 -1.32
CA TRP A 433 -6.58 14.75 -0.71
C TRP A 433 -5.74 15.71 0.13
N LEU A 434 -4.45 15.41 0.32
CA LEU A 434 -3.57 16.21 1.15
C LEU A 434 -2.61 16.98 0.24
N GLU A 435 -2.38 18.24 0.56
CA GLU A 435 -1.40 19.02 -0.18
C GLU A 435 0.01 18.39 -0.05
N GLU A 436 0.83 18.57 -1.08
CA GLU A 436 2.19 18.06 -1.11
C GLU A 436 3.19 19.19 -1.31
N HIS A 437 4.07 19.38 -0.34
CA HIS A 437 5.15 20.33 -0.48
C HIS A 437 6.28 19.75 -1.36
N PRO A 438 6.95 20.58 -2.19
CA PRO A 438 8.12 20.15 -2.95
C PRO A 438 9.24 19.57 -2.06
N PRO A 439 10.06 18.64 -2.59
CA PRO A 439 9.87 17.95 -3.87
C PRO A 439 8.66 16.99 -3.82
N LYS A 440 7.87 16.90 -4.90
CA LYS A 440 6.65 16.05 -4.93
C LYS A 440 6.95 14.65 -5.50
N ILE A 441 6.31 13.62 -4.94
CA ILE A 441 6.46 12.21 -5.35
C ILE A 441 6.04 12.00 -6.81
N ASN A 442 4.93 12.59 -7.25
CA ASN A 442 4.47 12.45 -8.63
C ASN A 442 5.44 13.06 -9.64
N PHE A 443 6.09 14.18 -9.31
CA PHE A 443 7.03 14.85 -10.21
C PHE A 443 8.29 14.01 -10.42
N GLU A 444 8.86 13.46 -9.34
CA GLU A 444 9.99 12.53 -9.41
C GLU A 444 9.62 11.27 -10.21
N ARG A 445 8.41 10.73 -10.02
CA ARG A 445 7.97 9.58 -10.82
C ARG A 445 7.78 9.93 -12.29
N THR A 446 7.27 11.14 -12.58
CA THR A 446 7.07 11.62 -13.95
C THR A 446 8.39 11.73 -14.68
N ASP A 447 9.46 12.20 -14.02
CA ASP A 447 10.81 12.21 -14.61
C ASP A 447 11.29 10.81 -14.98
N GLN A 448 11.10 9.83 -14.08
CA GLN A 448 11.49 8.44 -14.35
C GLN A 448 10.71 7.81 -15.52
N LEU A 449 9.45 8.19 -15.72
CA LEU A 449 8.62 7.68 -16.82
C LEU A 449 8.95 8.37 -18.14
N THR A 450 9.10 9.70 -18.15
CA THR A 450 9.41 10.48 -19.36
C THR A 450 10.84 10.23 -19.86
N ALA A 451 11.79 9.94 -18.97
CA ALA A 451 13.16 9.55 -19.33
C ALA A 451 13.25 8.28 -20.19
N THR A 452 12.17 7.47 -20.26
CA THR A 452 12.10 6.33 -21.19
C THR A 452 11.96 6.73 -22.66
N GLY A 453 11.57 7.99 -22.93
CA GLY A 453 11.29 8.48 -24.28
C GLY A 453 9.94 8.02 -24.85
N ALA A 454 9.08 7.37 -24.06
CA ALA A 454 7.75 6.98 -24.49
C ALA A 454 6.84 8.19 -24.68
N GLU A 455 6.10 8.24 -25.79
CA GLU A 455 5.13 9.32 -26.06
C GLU A 455 3.89 9.22 -25.16
N THR A 456 3.53 8.01 -24.72
CA THR A 456 2.37 7.78 -23.85
C THR A 456 2.79 7.13 -22.53
N ILE A 457 2.37 7.74 -21.42
CA ILE A 457 2.36 7.12 -20.11
C ILE A 457 1.01 6.43 -19.92
N ALA A 458 0.99 5.11 -20.06
CA ALA A 458 -0.20 4.30 -19.85
C ALA A 458 -0.38 4.02 -18.35
N VAL A 459 -1.59 4.27 -17.85
CA VAL A 459 -1.98 3.99 -16.46
C VAL A 459 -3.20 3.08 -16.41
N ALA A 460 -3.45 2.51 -15.24
CA ALA A 460 -4.62 1.68 -14.98
C ALA A 460 -5.24 2.06 -13.63
N CYS A 461 -5.16 3.35 -13.28
CA CYS A 461 -5.56 3.87 -11.99
C CYS A 461 -5.90 5.35 -12.14
N PRO A 462 -7.12 5.77 -11.76
CA PRO A 462 -7.53 7.16 -11.91
C PRO A 462 -6.71 8.13 -11.05
N PHE A 463 -6.25 7.73 -9.87
CA PHE A 463 -5.33 8.56 -9.09
C PHE A 463 -3.99 8.75 -9.80
N CYS A 464 -3.43 7.68 -10.38
CA CYS A 464 -2.17 7.79 -11.13
C CYS A 464 -2.32 8.68 -12.36
N LEU A 465 -3.48 8.62 -13.02
CA LEU A 465 -3.83 9.48 -14.15
C LEU A 465 -3.73 10.95 -13.77
N THR A 466 -4.45 11.39 -12.73
CA THR A 466 -4.41 12.78 -12.26
C THR A 466 -2.99 13.20 -11.84
N MET A 467 -2.28 12.35 -11.09
CA MET A 467 -0.94 12.69 -10.58
C MET A 467 0.08 12.89 -11.71
N PHE A 468 0.02 12.10 -12.78
CA PHE A 468 0.94 12.25 -13.91
C PHE A 468 0.51 13.33 -14.88
N GLU A 469 -0.77 13.62 -15.04
CA GLU A 469 -1.20 14.81 -15.79
C GLU A 469 -0.70 16.09 -15.12
N GLU A 470 -0.81 16.19 -13.79
CA GLU A 470 -0.20 17.29 -13.03
C GLU A 470 1.31 17.34 -13.24
N GLY A 471 1.99 16.19 -13.17
CA GLY A 471 3.45 16.12 -13.35
C GLY A 471 3.92 16.52 -14.75
N ILE A 472 3.21 16.12 -15.80
CA ILE A 472 3.52 16.49 -17.19
C ILE A 472 3.28 17.98 -17.41
N LYS A 473 2.15 18.51 -16.93
CA LYS A 473 1.82 19.93 -17.04
C LYS A 473 2.82 20.80 -16.28
N ASN A 474 3.20 20.41 -15.05
CA ASN A 474 4.15 21.16 -14.24
C ASN A 474 5.54 21.27 -14.90
N LYS A 475 5.91 20.29 -15.73
CA LYS A 475 7.21 20.21 -16.41
C LYS A 475 7.19 20.73 -17.84
N ASP A 476 6.07 21.30 -18.30
CA ASP A 476 5.87 21.79 -19.67
C ASP A 476 6.15 20.71 -20.73
N LEU A 477 5.70 19.47 -20.48
CA LEU A 477 5.95 18.29 -21.31
C LEU A 477 4.74 17.83 -22.14
N GLU A 478 3.65 18.60 -22.14
CA GLU A 478 2.37 18.26 -22.77
C GLU A 478 2.48 18.02 -24.29
N ASP A 479 3.42 18.69 -24.96
CA ASP A 479 3.67 18.52 -26.40
C ASP A 479 4.38 17.20 -26.75
N LYS A 480 5.01 16.54 -25.77
CA LYS A 480 5.86 15.35 -25.97
C LYS A 480 5.27 14.09 -25.35
N HIS A 481 4.55 14.23 -24.25
CA HIS A 481 4.08 13.12 -23.45
C HIS A 481 2.60 13.28 -23.13
N LYS A 482 1.83 12.20 -23.30
CA LYS A 482 0.42 12.12 -22.94
C LYS A 482 0.21 11.07 -21.86
N VAL A 483 -0.75 11.29 -20.96
CA VAL A 483 -1.15 10.29 -19.96
C VAL A 483 -2.52 9.76 -20.33
N LEU A 484 -2.62 8.45 -20.53
CA LEU A 484 -3.86 7.79 -20.93
C LEU A 484 -4.13 6.59 -20.03
N ASP A 485 -5.38 6.41 -19.64
CA ASP A 485 -5.80 5.14 -19.06
C ASP A 485 -5.89 4.07 -20.15
N ILE A 486 -5.59 2.82 -19.78
CA ILE A 486 -5.67 1.67 -20.70
C ILE A 486 -7.06 1.55 -21.33
N ALA A 487 -8.14 1.84 -20.61
CA ALA A 487 -9.48 1.81 -21.17
C ALA A 487 -9.64 2.82 -22.32
N GLU A 488 -9.03 4.01 -22.24
CA GLU A 488 -9.10 5.01 -23.30
C GLU A 488 -8.32 4.58 -24.55
N ILE A 489 -7.13 4.02 -24.33
CA ILE A 489 -6.31 3.47 -25.42
C ILE A 489 -7.11 2.40 -26.17
N VAL A 490 -7.69 1.45 -25.43
CA VAL A 490 -8.48 0.35 -26.01
C VAL A 490 -9.73 0.88 -26.71
N ALA A 491 -10.47 1.80 -26.09
CA ALA A 491 -11.68 2.38 -26.68
C ALA A 491 -11.40 3.13 -28.00
N SER A 492 -10.22 3.76 -28.12
CA SER A 492 -9.82 4.44 -29.37
C SER A 492 -9.50 3.50 -30.53
N LEU A 493 -9.36 2.20 -30.26
CA LEU A 493 -8.93 1.17 -31.21
C LEU A 493 -10.02 0.14 -31.53
N LEU A 494 -11.24 0.35 -31.06
CA LEU A 494 -12.36 -0.50 -31.40
C LEU A 494 -12.59 -0.49 -32.93
N GLU A 495 -12.93 -1.67 -33.46
CA GLU A 495 -13.19 -1.84 -34.90
C GLU A 495 -14.47 -1.16 -35.37
#